data_AF-A0A7W7RBU1-F1
#
_entry.id   AF-A0A7W7RBU1-F1
#
_cell.length_a   1.000
_cell.length_b   1.000
_cell.length_c   1.000
_cell.angle_alpha   90.00
_cell.angle_beta   90.00
_cell.angle_gamma   90.00
#
_symmetry.space_group_name_H-M   'P 1'
#
loop_
_entity.id
_entity.type
_entity.pdbx_description
1 polymer ?
#
loop_
_entity_poly.entity_id
_entity_poly.type
_entity_poly.pdbx_seq_one_letter_code
_entity_poly.pdbx_strand_id
1 'polypeptide(L)'
;MATAADLLDRVGELDNPLQVSIHLHSKIAPDIQIGGSTCTSIAQMRPTVDRIAEALSVKPEFNPVAADIYSYRAVGTLDGGTTVAIFALTPPTGTEPPRERLRTTNTAQTARLLRDLVPWAASLSEGAEIRGLTIADDADDHSVQLFVAGDHQAAAEAATETLPAQLHHRWYGSDGQALLPTGHTLRITTVV
;
A
#
# COMPACT_ATOMS: atom_id res chain seq x y z
N MET A 1 -5.98 15.36 -11.20
CA MET A 1 -4.65 14.97 -10.71
C MET A 1 -4.48 13.51 -10.99
N ALA A 2 -3.31 13.08 -11.50
CA ALA A 2 -3.07 11.67 -11.76
C ALA A 2 -2.89 10.93 -10.42
N THR A 3 -3.55 9.79 -10.27
CA THR A 3 -3.58 9.01 -9.03
C THR A 3 -2.83 7.69 -9.16
N ALA A 4 -2.62 6.98 -8.04
CA ALA A 4 -2.12 5.61 -8.06
C ALA A 4 -2.99 4.69 -8.94
N ALA A 5 -4.31 4.86 -8.91
CA ALA A 5 -5.23 4.08 -9.73
C ALA A 5 -5.03 4.36 -11.24
N ASP A 6 -4.80 5.61 -11.62
CA ASP A 6 -4.57 5.98 -13.02
C ASP A 6 -3.23 5.44 -13.55
N LEU A 7 -2.23 5.35 -12.67
CA LEU A 7 -0.95 4.69 -12.97
C LEU A 7 -1.16 3.19 -13.20
N LEU A 8 -1.90 2.51 -12.32
CA LEU A 8 -2.19 1.07 -12.48
C LEU A 8 -2.98 0.79 -13.77
N ASP A 9 -3.97 1.60 -14.10
CA ASP A 9 -4.73 1.47 -15.36
C ASP A 9 -3.83 1.66 -16.59
N ARG A 10 -2.87 2.61 -16.53
CA ARG A 10 -1.92 2.87 -17.62
C ARG A 10 -0.94 1.72 -17.83
N VAL A 11 -0.44 1.14 -16.74
CA VAL A 11 0.50 0.01 -16.76
C VAL A 11 -0.18 -1.28 -17.25
N GLY A 12 -1.48 -1.41 -16.95
CA GLY A 12 -2.26 -2.60 -17.24
C GLY A 12 -1.96 -3.74 -16.28
N GLU A 13 -2.36 -4.96 -16.65
CA GLU A 13 -2.23 -6.12 -15.77
C GLU A 13 -0.76 -6.42 -15.43
N LEU A 14 -0.50 -6.62 -14.14
CA LEU A 14 0.80 -6.97 -13.58
C LEU A 14 0.77 -8.40 -13.03
N ASP A 15 1.86 -9.13 -13.18
CA ASP A 15 1.90 -10.57 -12.85
C ASP A 15 2.06 -10.85 -11.35
N ASN A 16 2.55 -9.86 -10.58
CA ASN A 16 2.84 -10.01 -9.16
C ASN A 16 1.79 -9.33 -8.29
N PRO A 17 1.45 -9.92 -7.13
CA PRO A 17 0.67 -9.25 -6.10
C PRO A 17 1.38 -7.98 -5.61
N LEU A 18 0.61 -6.91 -5.38
CA LEU A 18 1.14 -5.59 -5.05
C LEU A 18 0.62 -5.10 -3.71
N GLN A 19 1.50 -4.43 -2.99
CA GLN A 19 1.14 -3.53 -1.92
C GLN A 19 1.27 -2.09 -2.44
N VAL A 20 0.17 -1.35 -2.42
CA VAL A 20 0.11 0.06 -2.81
C VAL A 20 -0.22 0.89 -1.58
N SER A 21 0.73 1.71 -1.14
CA SER A 21 0.61 2.63 -0.02
C SER A 21 0.52 4.07 -0.53
N ILE A 22 -0.47 4.81 -0.06
CA ILE A 22 -0.67 6.24 -0.32
C ILE A 22 -0.45 6.99 0.99
N HIS A 23 0.49 7.92 0.99
CA HIS A 23 0.81 8.78 2.12
C HIS A 23 0.11 10.12 1.93
N LEU A 24 -0.91 10.40 2.74
CA LEU A 24 -1.75 11.60 2.57
C LEU A 24 -1.09 12.87 3.16
N HIS A 25 -0.18 12.72 4.13
CA HIS A 25 0.38 13.84 4.89
C HIS A 25 1.88 13.71 5.17
N SER A 26 2.64 12.97 4.36
CA SER A 26 4.09 12.80 4.57
C SER A 26 4.88 13.86 3.82
N LYS A 27 5.86 14.48 4.49
CA LYS A 27 6.87 15.35 3.86
C LYS A 27 8.19 14.65 3.55
N ILE A 28 8.32 13.38 3.96
CA ILE A 28 9.60 12.66 4.00
C ILE A 28 9.55 11.42 3.09
N ALA A 29 8.36 10.84 2.89
CA ALA A 29 8.14 9.70 2.02
C ALA A 29 7.53 10.15 0.68
N PRO A 30 7.74 9.38 -0.41
CA PRO A 30 6.94 9.52 -1.61
C PRO A 30 5.44 9.50 -1.29
N ASP A 31 4.65 10.21 -2.07
CA ASP A 31 3.19 10.25 -1.91
C ASP A 31 2.58 8.86 -2.15
N ILE A 32 3.16 8.10 -3.08
CA ILE A 32 2.77 6.72 -3.41
C ILE A 32 3.98 5.81 -3.31
N GLN A 33 3.83 4.71 -2.59
CA GLN A 33 4.79 3.61 -2.58
C GLN A 33 4.12 2.35 -3.12
N ILE A 34 4.82 1.65 -4.01
CA ILE A 34 4.38 0.38 -4.57
C ILE A 34 5.48 -0.64 -4.30
N GLY A 35 5.11 -1.81 -3.78
CA GLY A 35 6.02 -2.91 -3.53
C GLY A 35 5.35 -4.25 -3.81
N GLY A 36 6.15 -5.31 -3.82
CA GLY A 36 5.62 -6.67 -3.76
C GLY A 36 5.26 -7.05 -2.33
N SER A 37 4.62 -8.20 -2.15
CA SER A 37 4.46 -8.79 -0.82
C SER A 37 5.84 -9.06 -0.18
N THR A 38 5.89 -9.13 1.15
CA THR A 38 7.13 -9.29 1.95
C THR A 38 8.00 -10.50 1.57
N CYS A 39 7.43 -11.49 0.89
CA CYS A 39 8.14 -12.69 0.44
C CYS A 39 8.54 -12.64 -1.04
N THR A 40 8.19 -11.59 -1.79
CA THR A 40 8.46 -11.53 -3.24
C THR A 40 9.91 -11.13 -3.50
N SER A 41 10.65 -11.99 -4.22
CA SER A 41 12.05 -11.72 -4.54
C SER A 41 12.22 -10.57 -5.54
N ILE A 42 13.40 -9.95 -5.56
CA ILE A 42 13.77 -8.94 -6.57
C ILE A 42 13.60 -9.49 -7.99
N ALA A 43 13.99 -10.74 -8.23
CA ALA A 43 13.88 -11.37 -9.55
C ALA A 43 12.42 -11.47 -10.03
N GLN A 44 11.50 -11.80 -9.12
CA GLN A 44 10.06 -11.87 -9.42
C GLN A 44 9.45 -10.49 -9.62
N MET A 45 9.79 -9.51 -8.79
CA MET A 45 9.25 -8.14 -8.89
C MET A 45 9.84 -7.33 -10.04
N ARG A 46 11.02 -7.68 -10.55
CA ARG A 46 11.73 -6.88 -11.56
C ARG A 46 10.87 -6.50 -12.78
N PRO A 47 10.13 -7.41 -13.42
CA PRO A 47 9.23 -7.03 -14.53
C PRO A 47 8.17 -5.99 -14.13
N THR A 48 7.63 -6.09 -12.91
CA THR A 48 6.69 -5.09 -12.37
C THR A 48 7.37 -3.74 -12.17
N VAL A 49 8.57 -3.73 -11.57
CA VAL A 49 9.35 -2.49 -11.36
C VAL A 49 9.66 -1.83 -12.70
N ASP A 50 10.09 -2.60 -13.70
CA ASP A 50 10.44 -2.12 -15.03
C ASP A 50 9.23 -1.49 -15.74
N ARG A 51 8.05 -2.13 -15.71
CA ARG A 51 6.84 -1.60 -16.35
C ARG A 51 6.32 -0.32 -15.69
N ILE A 52 6.36 -0.25 -14.36
CA ILE A 52 5.97 0.98 -13.65
C ILE A 52 7.01 2.10 -13.91
N ALA A 53 8.30 1.78 -13.92
CA ALA A 53 9.36 2.74 -14.24
C ALA A 53 9.22 3.31 -15.66
N GLU A 54 8.88 2.46 -16.64
CA GLU A 54 8.57 2.88 -18.01
C GLU A 54 7.37 3.84 -18.05
N ALA A 55 6.27 3.50 -17.37
CA ALA A 55 5.09 4.37 -17.30
C ALA A 55 5.36 5.73 -16.62
N LEU A 56 6.37 5.78 -15.76
CA LEU A 56 6.89 6.99 -15.09
C LEU A 56 8.03 7.67 -15.87
N SER A 57 8.48 7.11 -16.99
CA SER A 57 9.62 7.61 -17.79
C SER A 57 10.93 7.75 -16.99
N VAL A 58 11.19 6.82 -16.09
CA VAL A 58 12.41 6.78 -15.25
C VAL A 58 13.13 5.45 -15.41
N LYS A 59 14.41 5.42 -15.01
CA LYS A 59 15.20 4.18 -15.03
C LYS A 59 15.22 3.57 -13.63
N PRO A 60 14.98 2.25 -13.50
CA PRO A 60 15.16 1.56 -12.24
C PRO A 60 16.65 1.37 -11.95
N GLU A 61 16.98 1.38 -10.66
CA GLU A 61 18.32 1.28 -10.13
C GLU A 61 18.42 0.11 -9.15
N PHE A 62 19.54 -0.60 -9.20
CA PHE A 62 19.90 -1.62 -8.24
C PHE A 62 20.86 -1.04 -7.21
N ASN A 63 20.45 -0.98 -5.95
CA ASN A 63 21.20 -0.30 -4.89
C ASN A 63 21.37 -1.20 -3.65
N PRO A 64 22.57 -1.27 -3.04
CA PRO A 64 22.73 -1.87 -1.72
C PRO A 64 22.03 -1.01 -0.67
N VAL A 65 21.32 -1.66 0.26
CA VAL A 65 20.62 -1.00 1.39
C VAL A 65 21.36 -1.23 2.70
N ALA A 66 21.76 -2.48 2.94
CA ALA A 66 22.54 -2.91 4.08
C ALA A 66 23.35 -4.17 3.71
N ALA A 67 24.11 -4.74 4.65
CA ALA A 67 24.80 -6.00 4.44
C ALA A 67 23.81 -7.08 3.96
N ASP A 68 24.07 -7.63 2.77
CA ASP A 68 23.26 -8.65 2.08
C ASP A 68 21.80 -8.25 1.74
N ILE A 69 21.45 -6.97 1.89
CA ILE A 69 20.13 -6.43 1.50
C ILE A 69 20.30 -5.47 0.34
N TYR A 70 19.62 -5.79 -0.76
CA TYR A 70 19.62 -5.00 -1.97
C TYR A 70 18.21 -4.50 -2.26
N SER A 71 18.13 -3.43 -3.04
CA SER A 71 16.89 -2.90 -3.58
C SER A 71 16.98 -2.81 -5.09
N TYR A 72 15.87 -3.07 -5.76
CA TYR A 72 15.66 -2.69 -7.15
C TYR A 72 14.48 -1.73 -7.19
N ARG A 73 14.73 -0.46 -7.50
CA ARG A 73 13.73 0.61 -7.31
C ARG A 73 13.72 1.62 -8.45
N ALA A 74 12.59 2.25 -8.66
CA ALA A 74 12.47 3.46 -9.47
C ALA A 74 11.65 4.51 -8.70
N VAL A 75 12.00 5.78 -8.89
CA VAL A 75 11.27 6.91 -8.31
C VAL A 75 10.97 7.89 -9.43
N GLY A 76 9.70 8.27 -9.57
CA GLY A 76 9.24 9.19 -10.60
C GLY A 76 8.12 10.09 -10.08
N THR A 77 7.53 10.87 -10.98
CA THR A 77 6.49 11.84 -10.64
C THR A 77 5.34 11.72 -11.65
N LEU A 78 4.12 11.71 -11.15
CA LEU A 78 2.89 11.77 -11.95
C LEU A 78 2.48 13.22 -12.24
N ASP A 79 1.56 13.39 -13.19
CA ASP A 79 0.98 14.69 -13.50
C ASP A 79 0.33 15.34 -12.26
N GLY A 80 0.79 16.54 -11.92
CA GLY A 80 0.36 17.25 -10.71
C GLY A 80 1.37 17.20 -9.55
N GLY A 81 2.54 16.57 -9.75
CA GLY A 81 3.66 16.62 -8.80
C GLY A 81 3.69 15.48 -7.79
N THR A 82 2.74 14.53 -7.86
CA THR A 82 2.67 13.36 -6.99
C THR A 82 3.86 12.45 -7.23
N THR A 83 4.66 12.23 -6.20
CA THR A 83 5.85 11.37 -6.23
C THR A 83 5.48 9.91 -6.04
N VAL A 84 6.05 9.04 -6.87
CA VAL A 84 5.81 7.58 -6.84
C VAL A 84 7.14 6.87 -6.70
N ALA A 85 7.23 5.95 -5.74
CA ALA A 85 8.32 4.99 -5.65
C ALA A 85 7.79 3.57 -5.84
N ILE A 86 8.44 2.81 -6.72
CA ILE A 86 8.23 1.37 -6.88
C ILE A 86 9.52 0.68 -6.47
N PHE A 87 9.46 -0.35 -5.64
CA PHE A 87 10.65 -1.06 -5.19
C PHE A 87 10.41 -2.54 -4.94
N ALA A 88 11.49 -3.30 -5.09
CA ALA A 88 11.65 -4.64 -4.58
C ALA A 88 12.86 -4.65 -3.65
N LEU A 89 12.79 -5.42 -2.57
CA LEU A 89 13.89 -5.58 -1.62
C LEU A 89 14.29 -7.06 -1.57
N THR A 90 15.55 -7.32 -1.19
CA THR A 90 15.95 -8.68 -0.82
C THR A 90 15.04 -9.15 0.32
N PRO A 91 14.33 -10.28 0.18
CA PRO A 91 13.53 -10.81 1.27
C PRO A 91 14.41 -11.12 2.48
N PRO A 92 13.91 -10.96 3.72
CA PRO A 92 14.66 -11.34 4.91
C PRO A 92 15.17 -12.80 4.83
N THR A 93 16.34 -13.06 5.39
CA THR A 93 16.91 -14.42 5.40
C THR A 93 15.99 -15.37 6.17
N GLY A 94 15.67 -16.54 5.60
CA GLY A 94 14.79 -17.53 6.24
C GLY A 94 13.30 -17.28 6.04
N THR A 95 12.92 -16.28 5.23
CA THR A 95 11.52 -16.16 4.78
C THR A 95 11.20 -17.36 3.88
N GLU A 96 10.17 -18.13 4.22
CA GLU A 96 9.68 -19.19 3.33
C GLU A 96 9.32 -18.55 1.97
N PRO A 97 9.69 -19.19 0.84
CA PRO A 97 9.23 -18.71 -0.46
C PRO A 97 7.70 -18.63 -0.42
N PRO A 98 7.11 -17.60 -1.06
CA PRO A 98 5.65 -17.50 -1.12
C PRO A 98 5.11 -18.83 -1.62
N ARG A 99 4.17 -19.42 -0.88
CA ARG A 99 3.46 -20.59 -1.38
C ARG A 99 2.85 -20.19 -2.72
N GLU A 100 3.08 -21.00 -3.75
CA GLU A 100 2.46 -20.79 -5.06
C GLU A 100 0.94 -20.90 -4.86
N ARG A 101 0.29 -19.74 -4.74
CA ARG A 101 -1.14 -19.62 -4.52
C ARG A 101 -1.70 -18.75 -5.63
N LEU A 102 -2.82 -19.21 -6.19
CA LEU A 102 -3.46 -18.55 -7.31
C LEU A 102 -3.95 -17.19 -6.86
N ARG A 103 -3.34 -16.13 -7.39
CA ARG A 103 -3.76 -14.75 -7.19
C ARG A 103 -5.26 -14.63 -7.46
N THR A 104 -6.01 -14.20 -6.45
CA THR A 104 -7.48 -14.07 -6.54
C THR A 104 -7.94 -12.68 -6.98
N THR A 105 -7.01 -11.72 -7.06
CA THR A 105 -7.29 -10.36 -7.51
C THR A 105 -6.45 -9.95 -8.72
N ASN A 106 -6.78 -8.82 -9.34
CA ASN A 106 -6.08 -8.30 -10.51
C ASN A 106 -5.79 -6.80 -10.36
N THR A 107 -4.92 -6.27 -11.22
CA THR A 107 -4.45 -4.88 -11.13
C THR A 107 -5.60 -3.88 -11.27
N ALA A 108 -6.59 -4.19 -12.12
CA ALA A 108 -7.79 -3.36 -12.30
C ALA A 108 -8.69 -3.33 -11.05
N GLN A 109 -8.81 -4.43 -10.32
CA GLN A 109 -9.54 -4.49 -9.06
C GLN A 109 -8.87 -3.65 -7.98
N THR A 110 -7.54 -3.70 -7.87
CA THR A 110 -6.77 -2.82 -6.98
C THR A 110 -6.96 -1.35 -7.36
N ALA A 111 -6.87 -1.01 -8.65
CA ALA A 111 -7.11 0.36 -9.14
C ALA A 111 -8.51 0.87 -8.80
N ARG A 112 -9.54 0.02 -8.97
CA ARG A 112 -10.91 0.36 -8.57
C ARG A 112 -11.02 0.61 -7.07
N LEU A 113 -10.44 -0.28 -6.25
CA LEU A 113 -10.51 -0.13 -4.80
C LEU A 113 -9.79 1.14 -4.31
N LEU A 114 -8.67 1.52 -4.94
CA LEU A 114 -8.00 2.79 -4.68
C LEU A 114 -8.91 4.00 -4.97
N ARG A 115 -9.66 3.98 -6.09
CA ARG A 115 -10.60 5.06 -6.42
C ARG A 115 -11.73 5.18 -5.41
N ASP A 116 -12.23 4.04 -4.94
CA ASP A 116 -13.34 4.01 -3.99
C ASP A 116 -12.88 4.46 -2.59
N LEU A 117 -11.67 4.10 -2.17
CA LEU A 117 -11.21 4.29 -0.78
C LEU A 117 -10.37 5.54 -0.53
N VAL A 118 -9.65 6.07 -1.52
CA VAL A 118 -8.82 7.28 -1.31
C VAL A 118 -9.68 8.50 -0.91
N PRO A 119 -10.81 8.81 -1.59
CA PRO A 119 -11.66 9.92 -1.18
C PRO A 119 -12.26 9.71 0.22
N TRP A 120 -12.65 8.47 0.54
CA TRP A 120 -13.15 8.11 1.86
C TRP A 120 -12.07 8.32 2.94
N ALA A 121 -10.86 7.79 2.76
CA ALA A 121 -9.76 7.96 3.71
C ALA A 121 -9.39 9.44 3.90
N ALA A 122 -9.42 10.23 2.83
CA ALA A 122 -9.19 11.68 2.92
C ALA A 122 -10.28 12.38 3.75
N SER A 123 -11.55 11.99 3.62
CA SER A 123 -12.67 12.59 4.37
C SER A 123 -12.59 12.37 5.88
N LEU A 124 -11.91 11.31 6.34
CA LEU A 124 -11.70 11.06 7.76
C LEU A 124 -10.73 12.06 8.41
N SER A 125 -9.99 12.84 7.62
CA SER A 125 -8.95 13.77 8.09
C SER A 125 -9.48 14.91 8.97
N GLU A 126 -10.79 15.11 9.02
CA GLU A 126 -11.44 16.11 9.89
C GLU A 126 -11.54 15.65 11.36
N GLY A 127 -11.54 14.33 11.61
CA GLY A 127 -11.68 13.74 12.95
C GLY A 127 -10.51 12.86 13.40
N ALA A 128 -9.65 12.42 12.46
CA ALA A 128 -8.49 11.57 12.70
C ALA A 128 -7.32 12.00 11.82
N GLU A 129 -6.09 12.00 12.33
CA GLU A 129 -4.93 12.32 11.49
C GLU A 129 -4.54 11.10 10.63
N ILE A 130 -5.21 10.90 9.51
CA ILE A 130 -4.90 9.81 8.58
C ILE A 130 -3.56 10.07 7.89
N ARG A 131 -2.57 9.23 8.19
CA ARG A 131 -1.23 9.31 7.59
C ARG A 131 -1.15 8.61 6.24
N GLY A 132 -1.90 7.54 6.07
CA GLY A 132 -1.91 6.82 4.81
C GLY A 132 -2.92 5.69 4.72
N LEU A 133 -3.08 5.21 3.50
CA LEU A 133 -3.93 4.09 3.12
C LEU A 133 -3.07 3.09 2.37
N THR A 134 -3.15 1.83 2.72
CA THR A 134 -2.49 0.75 1.99
C THR A 134 -3.52 -0.26 1.51
N ILE A 135 -3.39 -0.67 0.26
CA ILE A 135 -4.12 -1.80 -0.31
C ILE A 135 -3.09 -2.85 -0.65
N ALA A 136 -3.22 -4.04 -0.07
CA ALA A 136 -2.33 -5.16 -0.29
C ALA A 136 -3.09 -6.32 -0.94
N ASP A 137 -2.66 -6.72 -2.12
CA ASP A 137 -2.94 -8.01 -2.71
C ASP A 137 -1.89 -8.99 -2.18
N ASP A 138 -2.28 -9.84 -1.23
CA ASP A 138 -1.41 -10.85 -0.62
C ASP A 138 -1.66 -12.25 -1.23
N ALA A 139 -2.10 -12.31 -2.49
CA ALA A 139 -2.56 -13.49 -3.24
C ALA A 139 -3.84 -14.16 -2.70
N ASP A 140 -3.92 -14.34 -1.38
CA ASP A 140 -5.04 -14.99 -0.68
C ASP A 140 -6.11 -14.00 -0.18
N ASP A 141 -5.74 -12.74 -0.02
CA ASP A 141 -6.60 -11.69 0.54
C ASP A 141 -6.28 -10.36 -0.16
N HIS A 142 -7.31 -9.51 -0.25
CA HIS A 142 -7.19 -8.14 -0.72
C HIS A 142 -7.49 -7.23 0.46
N SER A 143 -6.44 -6.97 1.23
CA SER A 143 -6.56 -6.29 2.51
C SER A 143 -6.38 -4.79 2.36
N VAL A 144 -7.13 -4.05 3.18
CA VAL A 144 -7.00 -2.59 3.28
C VAL A 144 -6.44 -2.28 4.66
N GLN A 145 -5.43 -1.42 4.74
CA GLN A 145 -4.84 -0.96 5.98
C GLN A 145 -4.88 0.56 6.05
N LEU A 146 -5.34 1.11 7.16
CA LEU A 146 -5.35 2.55 7.41
C LEU A 146 -4.32 2.89 8.48
N PHE A 147 -3.42 3.82 8.16
CA PHE A 147 -2.42 4.35 9.07
C PHE A 147 -2.92 5.67 9.66
N VAL A 148 -3.05 5.71 10.97
CA VAL A 148 -3.60 6.86 11.69
C VAL A 148 -2.60 7.31 12.76
N ALA A 149 -2.43 8.63 12.90
CA ALA A 149 -1.61 9.27 13.94
C ALA A 149 -2.49 10.10 14.89
N GLY A 150 -1.87 10.62 15.95
CA GLY A 150 -2.54 11.44 16.96
C GLY A 150 -3.07 10.61 18.12
N ASP A 151 -4.20 11.00 18.70
CA ASP A 151 -4.85 10.21 19.75
C ASP A 151 -5.34 8.87 19.17
N HIS A 152 -4.56 7.82 19.43
CA HIS A 152 -4.69 6.48 18.87
C HIS A 152 -6.07 5.85 19.07
N GLN A 153 -6.75 6.19 20.18
CA GLN A 153 -8.07 5.67 20.47
C GLN A 153 -9.13 6.49 19.72
N ALA A 154 -9.15 7.80 19.90
CA ALA A 154 -10.12 8.68 19.24
C ALA A 154 -10.04 8.56 17.71
N ALA A 155 -8.83 8.39 17.17
CA ALA A 155 -8.62 8.29 15.74
C ALA A 155 -9.01 6.92 15.17
N ALA A 156 -8.88 5.83 15.94
CA ALA A 156 -9.42 4.51 15.58
C ALA A 156 -10.95 4.48 15.64
N GLU A 157 -11.54 5.13 16.65
CA GLU A 157 -12.99 5.30 16.79
C GLU A 157 -13.57 6.13 15.63
N ALA A 158 -12.96 7.27 15.29
CA ALA A 158 -13.37 8.11 14.16
C ALA A 158 -13.27 7.36 12.81
N ALA A 159 -12.23 6.55 12.61
CA ALA A 159 -12.08 5.74 11.40
C ALA A 159 -13.12 4.61 11.28
N THR A 160 -13.77 4.23 12.39
CA THR A 160 -14.73 3.10 12.45
C THR A 160 -16.16 3.51 12.78
N GLU A 161 -16.43 4.77 13.09
CA GLU A 161 -17.73 5.25 13.58
C GLU A 161 -18.89 4.82 12.68
N THR A 162 -18.66 4.77 11.37
CA THR A 162 -19.66 4.42 10.36
C THR A 162 -19.57 2.98 9.86
N LEU A 163 -18.66 2.17 10.40
CA LEU A 163 -18.37 0.82 9.94
C LEU A 163 -18.72 -0.22 11.01
N PRO A 164 -19.24 -1.41 10.64
CA PRO A 164 -19.27 -2.55 11.55
C PRO A 164 -17.83 -2.92 11.92
N ALA A 165 -17.42 -2.66 13.15
CA ALA A 165 -16.03 -2.79 13.59
C ALA A 165 -15.86 -3.58 14.89
N GLN A 166 -14.71 -4.22 15.02
CA GLN A 166 -14.18 -4.81 16.25
C GLN A 166 -12.84 -4.13 16.54
N LEU A 167 -12.79 -3.31 17.59
CA LEU A 167 -11.59 -2.62 18.04
C LEU A 167 -11.10 -3.21 19.37
N HIS A 168 -9.79 -3.37 19.47
CA HIS A 168 -9.08 -3.75 20.68
C HIS A 168 -8.14 -2.61 21.09
N HIS A 169 -8.41 -2.00 22.24
CA HIS A 169 -7.57 -0.94 22.78
C HIS A 169 -6.48 -1.51 23.69
N ARG A 170 -5.23 -1.09 23.47
CA ARG A 170 -4.05 -1.47 24.23
C ARG A 170 -3.31 -0.23 24.69
N TRP A 171 -2.43 -0.38 25.68
CA TRP A 171 -1.65 0.74 26.23
C TRP A 171 -0.65 1.35 25.22
N TYR A 172 -0.35 0.65 24.11
CA TYR A 172 0.55 1.10 23.03
C TYR A 172 -0.16 1.36 21.70
N GLY A 173 -1.49 1.48 21.71
CA GLY A 173 -2.28 1.72 20.50
C GLY A 173 -3.54 0.86 20.42
N SER A 174 -4.21 0.91 19.27
CA SER A 174 -5.43 0.14 19.00
C SER A 174 -5.25 -0.68 17.73
N ASP A 175 -5.74 -1.91 17.77
CA ASP A 175 -5.81 -2.80 16.61
C ASP A 175 -7.24 -3.30 16.41
N GLY A 176 -7.63 -3.51 15.16
CA GLY A 176 -8.98 -3.98 14.90
C GLY A 176 -9.28 -4.22 13.44
N GLN A 177 -10.52 -4.63 13.19
CA GLN A 177 -11.04 -4.89 11.87
C GLN A 177 -12.41 -4.25 11.69
N ALA A 178 -12.68 -3.76 10.48
CA ALA A 178 -13.99 -3.27 10.10
C ALA A 178 -14.36 -3.77 8.71
N LEU A 179 -15.66 -3.93 8.44
CA LEU A 179 -16.14 -4.29 7.11
C LEU A 179 -16.39 -3.01 6.29
N LEU A 180 -15.67 -2.85 5.18
CA LEU A 180 -15.90 -1.73 4.26
C LEU A 180 -17.18 -1.94 3.46
N PRO A 181 -17.85 -0.86 2.98
CA PRO A 181 -19.01 -0.96 2.09
C PRO A 181 -18.73 -1.74 0.79
N THR A 182 -17.45 -1.84 0.41
CA THR A 182 -16.98 -2.62 -0.75
C THR A 182 -16.90 -4.13 -0.47
N GLY A 183 -17.23 -4.57 0.75
CA GLY A 183 -17.14 -5.97 1.21
C GLY A 183 -15.73 -6.41 1.61
N HIS A 184 -14.73 -5.52 1.54
CA HIS A 184 -13.35 -5.83 1.94
C HIS A 184 -13.14 -5.62 3.44
N THR A 185 -12.21 -6.38 4.01
CA THR A 185 -11.81 -6.20 5.42
C THR A 185 -10.81 -5.05 5.53
N LEU A 186 -11.18 -4.02 6.28
CA LEU A 186 -10.27 -2.99 6.74
C LEU A 186 -9.57 -3.49 8.00
N ARG A 187 -8.24 -3.50 7.99
CA ARG A 187 -7.40 -3.64 9.18
C ARG A 187 -6.98 -2.25 9.65
N ILE A 188 -7.12 -2.02 10.95
CA ILE A 188 -6.78 -0.76 11.59
C ILE A 188 -5.65 -1.02 12.54
N THR A 189 -4.62 -0.18 12.47
CA THR A 189 -3.50 -0.25 13.40
C THR A 189 -3.07 1.16 13.71
N THR A 190 -3.18 1.53 14.99
CA THR A 190 -2.57 2.73 15.54
C THR A 190 -1.37 2.31 16.37
N VAL A 191 -0.20 2.88 16.10
CA VAL A 191 1.08 2.56 16.78
C VAL A 191 1.63 3.81 17.42
N VAL A 192 1.89 3.75 18.73
CA VAL A 192 2.55 4.80 19.55
C VAL A 192 3.94 5.13 19.05
#